data_AF-A0A6C0J133-F1
#
_entry.id   AF-A0A6C0J133-F1
#
_cell.length_a   1.000
_cell.length_b   1.000
_cell.length_c   1.000
_cell.angle_alpha   90.00
_cell.angle_beta   90.00
_cell.angle_gamma   90.00
#
_symmetry.space_group_name_H-M   'P 1'
#
loop_
_entity.id
_entity.type
_entity.pdbx_description
1 polymer ?
#
loop_
_entity_poly.entity_id
_entity_poly.type
_entity_poly.pdbx_seq_one_letter_code
_entity_poly.pdbx_strand_id
1 'polypeptide(L)' 'MDSSMNDSQSEPVNTPPVKKTISLVNIPITDDNAALNVLVGFMGIAQKRGAFDMQESSKIWECVKRFTGETSSDK' A
#
# COMPACT_ATOMS: atom_id res chain seq x y z
N MET A 1 17.65 -8.04 -55.68
CA MET A 1 16.88 -8.78 -54.68
C MET A 1 17.89 -9.38 -53.73
N ASP A 2 18.40 -8.55 -52.82
CA ASP A 2 19.19 -9.01 -51.69
C ASP A 2 18.30 -8.85 -50.46
N SER A 3 18.12 -9.98 -49.80
CA SER A 3 17.15 -10.21 -48.74
C SER A 3 17.72 -9.83 -47.38
N SER A 4 16.80 -9.75 -46.43
CA SER A 4 17.00 -9.80 -44.97
C SER A 4 17.23 -8.44 -44.33
N MET A 5 16.14 -7.69 -44.11
CA MET A 5 15.33 -7.76 -42.88
C MET A 5 16.16 -7.45 -41.64
N ASN A 6 16.09 -6.17 -41.31
CA ASN A 6 16.46 -5.57 -40.04
C ASN A 6 15.64 -6.22 -38.92
N ASP A 7 16.23 -7.19 -38.22
CA ASP A 7 15.72 -7.77 -36.98
C ASP A 7 15.95 -6.75 -35.86
N SER A 8 15.08 -5.74 -35.79
CA SER A 8 14.97 -4.88 -34.62
C SER A 8 14.29 -5.69 -33.52
N GLN A 9 15.11 -6.45 -32.81
CA GLN A 9 14.75 -7.11 -31.57
C GLN A 9 14.36 -6.06 -30.54
N SER A 10 13.05 -5.83 -30.41
CA SER A 10 12.46 -5.03 -29.35
C SER A 10 12.56 -5.81 -28.03
N GLU A 11 13.52 -5.43 -27.18
CA GLU A 11 13.55 -5.90 -25.80
C GLU A 11 12.29 -5.43 -25.05
N PRO A 12 11.63 -6.28 -24.27
CA PRO A 12 10.54 -5.85 -23.41
C PRO A 12 11.12 -4.97 -22.30
N VAL A 13 10.83 -3.67 -22.36
CA VAL A 13 11.08 -2.71 -21.28
C VAL A 13 10.39 -3.22 -20.01
N ASN A 14 11.17 -3.88 -19.16
CA ASN A 14 10.78 -4.23 -17.80
C ASN A 14 10.91 -2.96 -16.97
N THR A 15 9.91 -2.08 -17.08
CA THR A 15 9.81 -0.92 -16.18
C THR A 15 9.49 -1.48 -14.79
N PRO A 16 10.37 -1.35 -13.78
CA PRO A 16 10.01 -1.74 -12.43
C PRO A 16 8.77 -0.91 -12.03
N PRO A 17 7.75 -1.53 -11.39
CA PRO A 17 6.56 -0.81 -10.99
C PRO A 17 7.01 0.30 -10.05
N VAL A 18 6.92 1.55 -10.53
CA VAL A 18 7.15 2.74 -9.73
C VAL A 18 6.11 2.67 -8.63
N LYS A 19 6.52 2.16 -7.46
CA LYS A 19 5.74 2.23 -6.24
C LYS A 19 5.63 3.71 -5.94
N LYS A 20 4.57 4.34 -6.45
CA LYS A 20 4.21 5.71 -6.12
C LYS A 20 4.08 5.74 -4.61
N THR A 21 5.11 6.24 -3.93
CA THR A 21 5.08 6.56 -2.52
C THR A 21 4.18 7.78 -2.40
N ILE A 22 2.87 7.57 -2.49
CA ILE A 22 1.88 8.60 -2.20
C ILE A 22 2.11 8.91 -0.72
N SER A 23 2.62 10.12 -0.46
CA SER A 23 2.80 10.56 0.91
C SER A 23 1.42 10.59 1.57
N LEU A 24 1.24 9.81 2.63
CA LEU A 24 -0.04 9.71 3.33
C LEU A 24 -0.53 11.07 3.85
N VAL A 25 0.38 12.05 3.99
CA VAL A 25 0.07 13.45 4.38
C VAL A 25 -0.72 14.21 3.30
N ASN A 26 -0.66 13.77 2.05
CA ASN A 26 -1.31 14.43 0.92
C ASN A 26 -2.66 13.80 0.56
N ILE A 27 -3.09 12.76 1.29
CA ILE A 27 -4.35 12.09 1.01
C ILE A 27 -5.47 12.92 1.66
N PRO A 28 -6.42 13.45 0.86
CA PRO A 28 -7.55 14.17 1.41
C PRO A 28 -8.46 13.21 2.17
N ILE A 29 -8.83 13.57 3.39
CA ILE A 29 -9.74 12.80 4.22
C ILE A 29 -11.17 13.20 3.84
N THR A 30 -11.69 12.59 2.77
CA THR A 30 -13.04 12.86 2.25
C THR A 30 -14.11 11.95 2.87
N ASP A 31 -13.70 10.75 3.28
CA ASP A 31 -14.59 9.69 3.74
C ASP A 31 -13.96 8.98 4.95
N ASP A 32 -14.80 8.31 5.76
CA ASP A 32 -14.33 7.51 6.91
C ASP A 32 -13.34 6.41 6.47
N ASN A 33 -13.58 5.82 5.30
CA ASN A 33 -12.68 4.84 4.70
C ASN A 33 -11.32 5.45 4.32
N ALA A 34 -11.32 6.69 3.82
CA ALA A 34 -10.08 7.40 3.51
C ALA A 34 -9.32 7.73 4.80
N ALA A 35 -10.02 8.20 5.84
CA ALA A 35 -9.45 8.46 7.15
C ALA A 35 -8.77 7.21 7.74
N LEU A 36 -9.48 6.07 7.70
CA LEU A 36 -8.99 4.80 8.22
C LEU A 36 -7.78 4.30 7.43
N ASN A 37 -7.84 4.34 6.10
CA ASN A 37 -6.72 3.92 5.24
C ASN A 37 -5.46 4.77 5.49
N VAL A 38 -5.62 6.08 5.69
CA VAL A 38 -4.52 6.98 6.03
C VAL A 38 -3.94 6.64 7.40
N LEU A 39 -4.80 6.43 8.41
CA LEU A 39 -4.40 6.07 9.77
C LEU A 39 -3.61 4.75 9.81
N VAL A 40 -4.13 3.71 9.16
CA VAL A 40 -3.48 2.40 9.03
C VAL A 40 -2.15 2.51 8.31
N GLY A 41 -2.09 3.32 7.25
CA GLY A 41 -0.85 3.60 6.53
C GLY A 41 0.22 4.24 7.43
N PHE A 42 -0.14 5.26 8.22
CA PHE A 42 0.80 5.94 9.12
C PHE A 42 1.30 5.01 10.22
N MET A 43 0.42 4.16 10.73
CA MET A 43 0.77 3.11 11.68
C MET A 43 1.83 2.15 11.14
N GLY A 44 1.68 1.70 9.89
CA GLY A 44 2.67 0.85 9.22
C GLY A 44 4.02 1.54 9.02
N ILE A 45 4.02 2.86 8.79
CA ILE A 45 5.25 3.67 8.74
C ILE A 45 5.88 3.77 10.13
N ALA A 46 5.08 4.02 11.16
CA ALA A 46 5.54 4.14 12.54
C ALA A 46 6.13 2.82 13.05
N GLN A 47 5.52 1.69 12.73
CA GLN A 47 6.08 0.35 13.01
C GLN A 47 7.44 0.15 12.33
N LYS A 48 7.58 0.53 11.04
CA LYS A 48 8.88 0.47 10.33
C LYS A 48 9.95 1.38 10.93
N ARG A 49 9.55 2.44 11.63
CA ARG A 49 10.44 3.36 12.34
C ARG A 49 10.76 2.90 13.77
N GLY A 50 10.19 1.78 14.22
CA GLY A 50 10.38 1.28 15.59
C GLY A 50 9.70 2.16 16.65
N ALA A 51 8.60 2.83 16.29
CA ALA A 51 7.90 3.71 17.22
C ALA A 51 7.14 2.97 18.34
N PHE A 52 6.83 1.69 18.14
CA PHE A 52 6.12 0.84 19.09
C PHE A 52 6.77 -0.54 19.15
N ASP A 53 6.69 -1.20 20.30
CA ASP A 53 7.12 -2.58 20.48
C ASP A 53 6.08 -3.57 19.88
N MET A 54 6.46 -4.85 19.79
CA MET A 54 5.61 -5.92 19.24
C MET A 54 4.30 -6.09 20.03
N GLN A 55 4.34 -5.89 21.36
CA GLN A 55 3.15 -5.95 22.21
C GLN A 55 2.20 -4.77 21.98
N GLU A 56 2.73 -3.57 21.69
CA GLU A 56 1.91 -2.39 21.39
C GLU A 56 1.31 -2.50 19.98
N SER A 57 2.11 -2.96 19.02
CA SER A 57 1.69 -3.20 17.64
C SER A 57 0.54 -4.21 17.54
N SER A 58 0.51 -5.23 18.40
CA SER A 58 -0.57 -6.23 18.42
C SER A 58 -1.90 -5.61 18.86
N LYS A 59 -1.89 -4.79 19.92
CA LYS A 59 -3.08 -4.07 20.41
C LYS A 59 -3.59 -3.06 19.40
N ILE A 60 -2.69 -2.31 18.79
CA ILE A 60 -2.98 -1.39 17.72
C ILE A 60 -3.69 -2.10 16.55
N TRP A 61 -3.27 -3.31 16.20
CA TRP A 61 -3.90 -4.09 15.13
C TRP A 61 -5.26 -4.66 15.50
N GLU A 62 -5.51 -5.00 16.78
CA GLU A 62 -6.86 -5.30 17.28
C GLU A 62 -7.79 -4.10 17.11
N CYS A 63 -7.32 -2.88 17.43
CA CYS A 63 -8.10 -1.66 17.24
C CYS A 63 -8.44 -1.44 15.77
N VAL A 64 -7.46 -1.54 14.87
CA VAL A 64 -7.72 -1.37 13.42
C VAL A 64 -8.74 -2.38 12.91
N LYS A 65 -8.61 -3.66 13.26
CA LYS A 65 -9.58 -4.70 12.85
C LYS A 65 -11.00 -4.36 13.29
N ARG A 66 -11.16 -3.76 14.47
CA ARG A 66 -12.47 -3.32 15.00
C ARG A 66 -13.09 -2.19 14.18
N PHE A 67 -12.26 -1.35 13.54
CA PHE A 67 -12.68 -0.26 12.67
C PHE A 67 -12.85 -0.69 11.20
N THR A 68 -12.08 -1.66 10.71
CA THR A 68 -12.18 -2.14 9.32
C THR A 68 -13.34 -3.11 9.08
N GLY A 69 -14.13 -3.44 10.10
CA GLY A 69 -15.37 -4.20 9.90
C GLY A 69 -15.17 -5.67 9.58
N GLU A 70 -14.06 -6.31 9.98
CA GLU A 70 -14.02 -7.78 10.13
C GLU A 70 -14.89 -8.26 11.32
N THR A 71 -15.94 -7.52 11.67
CA THR A 71 -17.13 -8.12 12.25
C THR A 71 -17.79 -8.91 11.14
N SER A 72 -17.52 -10.21 11.13
CA SER A 72 -18.29 -11.25 10.46
C SER A 72 -19.69 -10.77 10.09
N SER A 73 -20.02 -10.86 8.80
CA SER A 73 -21.42 -10.98 8.36
C SER A 73 -22.07 -12.12 9.14
N ASP A 74 -22.77 -11.78 10.21
CA ASP A 74 -23.82 -12.61 10.77
C ASP A 74 -25.04 -11.70 10.93
N LYS A 75 -25.76 -11.52 9.82
CA LYS A 75 -27.22 -11.68 9.76
C LYS A 75 -27.73 -11.69 8.32
#